data_AF-T0Z2U0-F1
#
_entry.id   AF-T0Z2U0-F1
#
_cell.length_a   1.000
_cell.length_b   1.000
_cell.length_c   1.000
_cell.angle_alpha   90.00
_cell.angle_beta   90.00
_cell.angle_gamma   90.00
#
_symmetry.space_group_name_H-M   'P 1'
#
loop_
_entity.id
_entity.type
_entity.pdbx_description
1 polymer ?
#
loop_
_entity_poly.entity_id
_entity_poly.type
_entity_poly.pdbx_seq_one_letter_code
_entity_poly.pdbx_strand_id
1 'polypeptide(L)'
;MLERYRAVEQLELATFRQTEIDKHRQFEEKLQLDLTELTHQLADAKLDIHSLQQELGFSLSQVAALRASTSWKVTRPLRAIGLLQRGETALLHAKFLDWMKNNSKPFHSDGILNSILRWLERRLDPSGSFLIDSDSNQAALAAIVHERHKVTNVLPAIDPLCPEAPENWPIIDISVVTFNSERWIEEFLCSLLALDYPLSHINLFFVDNGSTDSTWKKLTEASTRLRAQGISVSFDQRSNRGFGAGHNVAVAMGTAEYCLVSNVDLIFEREALKRVVAIAVSDEQRVAAWELRQKPYEHPKFYDPVTGITNWNSHACVL
;
A
#
# COMPACT_ATOMS: atom_id res chain seq x y z
N MET A 1 -82.22 21.36 26.02
CA MET A 1 -81.40 21.36 24.78
C MET A 1 -80.03 21.98 25.02
N LEU A 2 -79.95 23.19 25.61
CA LEU A 2 -78.70 23.88 25.95
C LEU A 2 -77.74 23.09 26.88
N GLU A 3 -78.25 22.40 27.90
CA GLU A 3 -77.40 21.61 28.82
C GLU A 3 -76.73 20.42 28.15
N ARG A 4 -77.43 19.74 27.23
CA ARG A 4 -76.85 18.65 26.44
C ARG A 4 -75.74 19.16 25.51
N TYR A 5 -75.90 20.36 24.94
CA TYR A 5 -74.90 20.96 24.07
C TYR A 5 -73.62 21.30 24.83
N ARG A 6 -73.74 21.90 26.03
CA ARG A 6 -72.60 22.18 26.91
C ARG A 6 -71.88 20.92 27.38
N ALA A 7 -72.62 19.84 27.65
CA ALA A 7 -72.03 18.57 28.05
C ALA A 7 -71.19 17.93 26.94
N VAL A 8 -71.65 18.00 25.68
CA VAL A 8 -70.90 17.51 24.51
C VAL A 8 -69.63 18.33 24.29
N GLU A 9 -69.74 19.66 24.33
CA GLU A 9 -68.59 20.57 24.15
C GLU A 9 -67.51 20.35 25.22
N GLN A 10 -67.90 20.14 26.49
CA GLN A 10 -66.94 19.81 27.55
C GLN A 10 -66.28 18.45 27.35
N LEU A 11 -67.01 17.46 26.82
CA LEU A 11 -66.46 16.14 26.53
C LEU A 11 -65.45 16.21 25.38
N GLU A 12 -65.76 16.94 24.31
CA GLU A 12 -64.85 17.17 23.18
C GLU A 12 -63.57 17.89 23.63
N LEU A 13 -63.70 18.92 24.47
CA LEU A 13 -62.55 19.67 25.00
C LEU A 13 -61.68 18.81 25.92
N ALA A 14 -62.28 17.94 26.73
CA ALA A 14 -61.55 16.99 27.57
C ALA A 14 -60.82 15.94 26.72
N THR A 15 -61.45 15.44 25.65
CA THR A 15 -60.86 14.45 24.74
C THR A 15 -59.69 15.06 23.97
N PHE A 16 -59.83 16.31 23.51
CA PHE A 16 -58.75 17.05 22.84
C PHE A 16 -57.56 17.28 23.78
N ARG A 17 -57.80 17.72 25.03
CA ARG A 17 -56.74 17.89 26.04
C ARG A 17 -56.02 16.58 26.35
N GLN A 18 -56.77 15.48 26.47
CA GLN A 18 -56.17 14.16 26.71
C GLN A 18 -55.27 13.75 25.54
N THR A 19 -55.72 13.98 24.31
CA THR A 19 -54.94 13.68 23.10
C THR A 19 -53.63 14.48 23.04
N GLU A 20 -53.66 15.77 23.39
CA GLU A 20 -52.45 16.61 23.42
C GLU A 20 -51.48 16.18 24.53
N ILE A 21 -52.00 15.82 25.71
CA ILE A 21 -51.19 15.28 26.82
C ILE A 21 -50.51 13.97 26.38
N ASP A 22 -51.22 13.08 25.69
CA ASP A 22 -50.68 11.81 25.25
C ASP A 22 -49.60 12.00 24.16
N LYS A 23 -49.77 12.96 23.24
CA LYS A 23 -48.72 13.34 22.27
C LYS A 23 -47.47 13.89 22.95
N HIS A 24 -47.65 14.77 23.95
CA HIS A 24 -46.53 15.31 24.71
C HIS A 24 -45.77 14.21 25.46
N ARG A 25 -46.49 13.27 26.07
CA ARG A 25 -45.87 12.11 26.75
C ARG A 25 -45.08 11.23 25.77
N GLN A 26 -45.64 10.91 24.62
CA GLN A 26 -44.93 10.15 23.57
C GLN A 26 -43.68 10.88 23.07
N PHE A 27 -43.74 12.20 22.95
CA PHE A 27 -42.57 13.00 22.57
C PHE A 27 -41.48 12.99 23.66
N GLU A 28 -41.86 13.11 24.93
CA GLU A 28 -40.93 13.01 26.07
C GLU A 28 -40.26 11.63 26.16
N GLU A 29 -41.02 10.55 25.97
CA GLU A 29 -40.49 9.18 25.94
C GLU A 29 -39.48 8.99 24.81
N LYS A 30 -39.79 9.50 23.61
CA LYS A 30 -38.85 9.47 22.48
C LYS A 30 -37.58 10.26 22.78
N LEU A 31 -37.70 11.45 23.37
CA LEU A 31 -36.55 12.28 23.72
C LEU A 31 -35.63 11.59 24.76
N GLN A 32 -36.21 10.86 25.71
CA GLN A 32 -35.45 10.08 26.70
C GLN A 32 -34.72 8.90 26.06
N LEU A 33 -35.33 8.23 25.08
CA LEU A 33 -34.68 7.16 24.31
C LEU A 33 -33.49 7.71 23.51
N ASP A 34 -33.69 8.79 22.78
CA ASP A 34 -32.63 9.44 21.97
C ASP A 34 -31.47 9.92 22.85
N LEU A 35 -31.76 10.50 24.03
CA LEU A 35 -30.74 10.88 25.01
C LEU A 35 -29.96 9.67 25.53
N THR A 36 -30.64 8.56 25.81
CA THR A 36 -30.00 7.34 26.28
C THR A 36 -29.05 6.78 25.21
N GLU A 37 -29.50 6.72 23.96
CA GLU A 37 -28.69 6.28 22.83
C GLU A 37 -27.45 7.18 22.64
N LEU A 38 -27.63 8.50 22.65
CA LEU A 38 -26.52 9.45 22.55
C LEU A 38 -25.51 9.30 23.69
N THR A 39 -25.97 9.04 24.92
CA THR A 39 -25.04 8.80 26.04
C THR A 39 -24.23 7.52 25.87
N HIS A 40 -24.81 6.48 25.29
CA HIS A 40 -24.09 5.23 24.98
C HIS A 40 -23.05 5.46 23.89
N GLN A 41 -23.43 6.11 22.77
CA GLN A 41 -22.50 6.43 21.68
C GLN A 41 -21.33 7.29 22.16
N LEU A 42 -21.57 8.24 23.05
CA LEU A 42 -20.52 9.07 23.66
C LEU A 42 -19.59 8.25 24.55
N ALA A 43 -20.10 7.24 25.26
CA ALA A 43 -19.28 6.35 26.08
C ALA A 43 -18.37 5.46 25.21
N ASP A 44 -18.92 4.88 24.14
CA ASP A 44 -18.17 4.05 23.19
C ASP A 44 -17.07 4.86 22.50
N ALA A 45 -17.39 6.05 21.99
CA ALA A 45 -16.40 6.92 21.35
C ALA A 45 -15.26 7.31 22.29
N LYS A 46 -15.53 7.48 23.59
CA LYS A 46 -14.49 7.74 24.61
C LYS A 46 -13.57 6.54 24.82
N LEU A 47 -14.11 5.32 24.78
CA LEU A 47 -13.31 4.09 24.89
C LEU A 47 -12.41 3.92 23.66
N ASP A 48 -12.93 4.18 22.47
CA ASP A 48 -12.17 4.12 21.22
C ASP A 48 -11.02 5.12 21.21
N ILE A 49 -11.28 6.38 21.61
CA ILE A 49 -10.24 7.40 21.74
C ILE A 49 -9.14 6.94 22.71
N HIS A 50 -9.52 6.33 23.84
CA HIS A 50 -8.54 5.85 24.81
C HIS A 50 -7.69 4.70 24.26
N SER A 51 -8.31 3.76 23.54
CA SER A 51 -7.60 2.65 22.88
C SER A 51 -6.62 3.16 21.81
N LEU A 52 -7.06 4.09 20.96
CA LEU A 52 -6.20 4.72 19.94
C LEU A 52 -5.04 5.49 20.56
N GLN A 53 -5.25 6.18 21.69
CA GLN A 53 -4.18 6.87 22.41
C GLN A 53 -3.13 5.90 22.95
N GLN A 54 -3.54 4.72 23.43
CA GLN A 54 -2.60 3.68 23.89
C GLN A 54 -1.80 3.08 22.73
N GLU A 55 -2.45 2.76 21.62
CA GLU A 55 -1.78 2.24 20.41
C GLU A 55 -0.78 3.24 19.82
N LEU A 56 -1.16 4.53 19.80
CA LEU A 56 -0.27 5.61 19.38
C LEU A 56 0.97 5.69 20.28
N GLY A 57 0.79 5.65 21.60
CA GLY A 57 1.89 5.66 22.57
C GLY A 57 2.83 4.47 22.39
N PHE A 58 2.27 3.28 22.19
CA PHE A 58 3.05 2.06 21.94
C PHE A 58 3.85 2.17 20.63
N SER A 59 3.21 2.62 19.54
CA SER A 59 3.86 2.79 18.24
C SER A 59 4.98 3.83 18.28
N LEU A 60 4.76 4.96 18.94
CA LEU A 60 5.79 5.99 19.16
C LEU A 60 6.99 5.43 19.94
N SER A 61 6.75 4.59 20.95
CA SER A 61 7.82 3.95 21.72
C SER A 61 8.67 3.00 20.87
N GLN A 62 8.05 2.23 19.96
CA GLN A 62 8.77 1.36 19.03
C GLN A 62 9.61 2.18 18.04
N VAL A 63 9.05 3.24 17.48
CA VAL A 63 9.79 4.14 16.57
C VAL A 63 10.97 4.78 17.28
N ALA A 64 10.80 5.21 18.53
CA ALA A 64 11.88 5.76 19.35
C ALA A 64 12.98 4.71 19.62
N ALA A 65 12.60 3.47 19.96
CA ALA A 65 13.54 2.37 20.15
C ALA A 65 14.32 2.02 18.88
N LEU A 66 13.65 1.98 17.72
CA LEU A 66 14.29 1.77 16.42
C LEU A 66 15.27 2.90 16.07
N ARG A 67 14.91 4.16 16.35
CA ARG A 67 15.78 5.33 16.09
C ARG A 67 16.97 5.40 17.06
N ALA A 68 16.79 5.00 18.32
CA ALA A 68 17.85 4.93 19.32
C ALA A 68 18.80 3.74 19.09
N SER A 69 18.32 2.69 18.42
CA SER A 69 19.14 1.53 18.08
C SER A 69 20.29 1.92 17.15
N THR A 70 21.52 1.63 17.57
CA THR A 70 22.73 1.76 16.76
C THR A 70 22.99 0.54 15.89
N SER A 71 22.14 -0.50 15.96
CA SER A 71 22.31 -1.76 15.23
C SER A 71 22.40 -1.57 13.72
N TRP A 72 21.70 -0.58 13.15
CA TRP A 72 21.80 -0.25 11.72
C TRP A 72 23.14 0.41 11.36
N LYS A 73 23.77 1.16 12.27
CA LYS A 73 25.12 1.73 12.09
C LYS A 73 26.20 0.64 12.18
N VAL A 74 26.02 -0.30 13.12
CA VAL A 74 26.94 -1.44 13.34
C VAL A 74 26.86 -2.46 12.19
N THR A 75 25.67 -2.73 11.65
CA THR A 75 25.49 -3.68 10.54
C THR A 75 25.81 -3.08 9.17
N ARG A 76 25.87 -1.75 9.03
CA ARG A 76 26.17 -1.06 7.76
C ARG A 76 27.51 -1.51 7.12
N PRO A 77 28.65 -1.58 7.84
CA PRO A 77 29.89 -2.14 7.28
C PRO A 77 29.81 -3.65 7.04
N LEU A 78 29.10 -4.41 7.88
CA LEU A 78 28.93 -5.85 7.73
C LEU A 78 28.12 -6.24 6.48
N ARG A 79 27.21 -5.37 6.01
CA ARG A 79 26.49 -5.57 4.74
C ARG A 79 27.43 -5.58 3.53
N ALA A 80 28.49 -4.78 3.53
CA ALA A 80 29.50 -4.80 2.46
C ALA A 80 30.31 -6.10 2.47
N ILE A 81 30.63 -6.63 3.65
CA ILE A 81 31.26 -7.95 3.80
C ILE A 81 30.34 -9.06 3.27
N GLY A 82 29.03 -8.98 3.57
CA GLY A 82 28.04 -9.91 3.04
C GLY A 82 27.85 -9.82 1.51
N LEU A 83 28.16 -8.69 0.87
CA LEU A 83 28.17 -8.54 -0.59
C LEU A 83 29.45 -9.10 -1.21
N LEU A 84 30.60 -8.93 -0.54
CA LEU A 84 31.88 -9.53 -0.92
C LEU A 84 31.80 -11.06 -0.90
N GLN A 85 31.22 -11.63 0.15
CA GLN A 85 31.02 -13.08 0.27
C GLN A 85 30.05 -13.66 -0.78
N ARG A 86 29.18 -12.82 -1.36
CA ARG A 86 28.23 -13.21 -2.41
C ARG A 86 28.77 -12.98 -3.83
N GLY A 87 29.97 -12.43 -3.99
CA GLY A 87 30.58 -12.18 -5.31
C GLY A 87 29.99 -10.98 -6.07
N GLU A 88 29.17 -10.15 -5.43
CA GLU A 88 28.50 -8.99 -6.04
C GLU A 88 29.42 -7.75 -6.13
N THR A 89 30.55 -7.90 -6.82
CA THR A 89 31.62 -6.87 -6.91
C THR A 89 31.18 -5.58 -7.60
N ALA A 90 30.25 -5.65 -8.55
CA ALA A 90 29.68 -4.50 -9.24
C ALA A 90 28.89 -3.57 -8.31
N LEU A 91 28.07 -4.15 -7.41
CA LEU A 91 27.27 -3.38 -6.45
C LEU A 91 28.16 -2.72 -5.37
N LEU A 92 29.26 -3.36 -5.00
CA LEU A 92 30.28 -2.80 -4.11
C LEU A 92 31.01 -1.63 -4.76
N HIS A 93 31.39 -1.77 -6.03
CA HIS A 93 32.04 -0.71 -6.78
C HIS A 93 31.14 0.51 -6.95
N ALA A 94 29.86 0.32 -7.28
CA ALA A 94 28.87 1.38 -7.36
C ALA A 94 28.70 2.11 -6.01
N LYS A 95 28.63 1.37 -4.90
CA LYS A 95 28.55 1.96 -3.54
C LYS A 95 29.82 2.71 -3.14
N PHE A 96 30.99 2.25 -3.56
CA PHE A 96 32.26 2.93 -3.31
C PHE A 96 32.35 4.26 -4.09
N LEU A 97 31.92 4.27 -5.35
CA LEU A 97 31.86 5.48 -6.16
C LEU A 97 30.87 6.51 -5.60
N ASP A 98 29.69 6.07 -5.16
CA ASP A 98 28.70 6.93 -4.50
C ASP A 98 29.25 7.52 -3.18
N TRP A 99 29.93 6.70 -2.38
CA TRP A 99 30.62 7.17 -1.18
C TRP A 99 31.70 8.22 -1.48
N MET A 100 32.54 8.00 -2.50
CA MET A 100 33.55 8.99 -2.92
C MET A 100 32.92 10.29 -3.40
N LYS A 101 31.81 10.21 -4.15
CA LYS A 101 31.09 11.37 -4.69
C LYS A 101 30.41 12.19 -3.59
N ASN A 102 29.98 11.55 -2.51
CA ASN A 102 29.28 12.21 -1.40
C ASN A 102 30.22 12.70 -0.29
N ASN A 103 31.38 12.05 -0.08
CA ASN A 103 32.37 12.44 0.94
C ASN A 103 33.48 13.37 0.42
N SER A 104 33.48 13.73 -0.86
CA SER A 104 34.40 14.73 -1.43
C SER A 104 33.91 16.18 -1.26
N LYS A 105 32.76 16.41 -0.61
CA LYS A 105 32.36 17.75 -0.18
C LYS A 105 33.09 18.10 1.13
N PRO A 106 33.76 19.27 1.23
CA PRO A 106 34.52 19.64 2.42
C PRO A 106 33.62 19.69 3.65
N PHE A 107 34.10 19.12 4.76
CA PHE A 107 33.44 19.11 6.07
C PHE A 107 33.23 20.57 6.54
N HIS A 108 32.05 21.14 6.28
CA HIS A 108 31.64 22.42 6.84
C HIS A 108 31.13 22.22 8.27
N SER A 109 31.65 23.01 9.20
CA SER A 109 31.24 23.09 10.61
C SER A 109 29.75 23.43 10.81
N ASP A 110 29.05 23.82 9.75
CA ASP A 110 27.62 24.16 9.73
C ASP A 110 26.70 22.96 9.99
N GLY A 111 27.22 21.73 9.91
CA GLY A 111 26.43 20.52 10.11
C GLY A 111 25.84 20.40 11.52
N ILE A 112 26.58 20.78 12.56
CA ILE A 112 26.12 20.64 13.95
C ILE A 112 25.09 21.72 14.29
N LEU A 113 25.35 22.97 13.92
CA LEU A 113 24.44 24.08 14.20
C LEU A 113 23.11 23.92 13.43
N ASN A 114 23.18 23.53 12.14
CA ASN A 114 21.98 23.21 11.36
C ASN A 114 21.25 21.97 11.89
N SER A 115 21.95 21.01 12.50
CA SER A 115 21.29 19.87 13.14
C SER A 115 20.54 20.29 14.40
N ILE A 116 21.09 21.22 15.18
CA ILE A 116 20.46 21.78 16.39
C ILE A 116 19.28 22.67 16.01
N LEU A 117 19.42 23.51 14.96
CA LEU A 117 18.34 24.34 14.45
C LEU A 117 17.19 23.49 13.88
N ARG A 118 17.50 22.49 13.05
CA ARG A 118 16.50 21.52 12.56
C ARG A 118 15.86 20.74 13.71
N TRP A 119 16.60 20.41 14.77
CA TRP A 119 16.04 19.78 15.98
C TRP A 119 15.09 20.70 16.74
N LEU A 120 15.38 22.00 16.82
CA LEU A 120 14.50 23.00 17.42
C LEU A 120 13.23 23.23 16.56
N GLU A 121 13.39 23.38 15.24
CA GLU A 121 12.27 23.48 14.30
C GLU A 121 11.34 22.26 14.38
N ARG A 122 11.91 21.05 14.44
CA ARG A 122 11.17 19.78 14.63
C ARG A 122 10.35 19.72 15.92
N ARG A 123 10.70 20.51 16.93
CA ARG A 123 10.01 20.53 18.24
C ARG A 123 8.90 21.57 18.31
N LEU A 124 8.86 22.49 17.35
CA LEU A 124 7.95 23.63 17.33
C LEU A 124 6.84 23.53 16.27
N ASP A 125 6.90 22.57 15.33
CA ASP A 125 5.84 22.37 14.35
C ASP A 125 4.71 21.45 14.88
N PRO A 126 3.48 21.93 15.08
CA PRO A 126 2.34 21.15 15.56
C PRO A 126 1.61 20.38 14.45
N SER A 127 1.98 20.56 13.16
CA SER A 127 1.18 20.13 12.01
C SER A 127 1.35 18.66 11.57
N GLY A 128 2.26 17.90 12.18
CA GLY A 128 2.43 16.47 11.85
C GLY A 128 2.98 16.19 10.45
N SER A 129 3.48 17.21 9.74
CA SER A 129 4.07 17.14 8.39
C SER A 129 5.35 16.28 8.27
N PHE A 130 5.86 15.74 9.39
CA PHE A 130 7.24 15.27 9.55
C PHE A 130 7.48 13.75 9.48
N LEU A 131 6.56 12.94 8.94
CA LEU A 131 6.83 11.50 8.86
C LEU A 131 7.90 11.10 7.82
N ILE A 132 8.36 12.01 6.94
CA ILE A 132 9.15 11.64 5.75
C ILE A 132 10.29 12.64 5.43
N ASP A 133 10.91 13.31 6.41
CA ASP A 133 11.98 14.29 6.11
C ASP A 133 13.38 13.66 6.11
N SER A 134 13.79 13.13 4.96
CA SER A 134 15.19 12.85 4.62
C SER A 134 15.61 13.75 3.47
N ASP A 135 16.87 14.21 3.43
CA ASP A 135 17.37 15.04 2.32
C ASP A 135 17.12 14.38 0.94
N SER A 136 17.13 13.03 0.90
CA SER A 136 16.76 12.24 -0.29
C SER A 136 15.29 12.39 -0.68
N ASN A 137 14.38 12.51 0.29
CA ASN A 137 12.95 12.68 0.02
C ASN A 137 12.66 14.08 -0.50
N GLN A 138 13.33 15.12 -0.02
CA GLN A 138 13.14 16.48 -0.55
C GLN A 138 13.54 16.57 -2.02
N ALA A 139 14.70 16.01 -2.38
CA ALA A 139 15.14 15.96 -3.78
C ALA A 139 14.17 15.15 -4.66
N ALA A 140 13.66 14.03 -4.14
CA ALA A 140 12.70 13.20 -4.87
C ALA A 140 11.33 13.89 -5.03
N LEU A 141 10.84 14.59 -3.99
CA LEU A 141 9.62 15.40 -4.07
C LEU A 141 9.76 16.54 -5.08
N ALA A 142 10.90 17.23 -5.11
CA ALA A 142 11.17 18.25 -6.10
C ALA A 142 11.14 17.69 -7.53
N ALA A 143 11.70 16.49 -7.74
CA ALA A 143 11.62 15.79 -9.02
C ALA A 143 10.17 15.47 -9.39
N ILE A 144 9.37 14.93 -8.46
CA ILE A 144 7.95 14.64 -8.69
C ILE A 144 7.17 15.90 -9.10
N VAL A 145 7.37 17.01 -8.38
CA VAL A 145 6.74 18.30 -8.71
C VAL A 145 7.16 18.78 -10.10
N HIS A 146 8.44 18.64 -10.44
CA HIS A 146 8.93 19.00 -11.78
C HIS A 146 8.28 18.18 -12.89
N GLU A 147 8.14 16.86 -12.70
CA GLU A 147 7.43 15.99 -13.66
C GLU A 147 5.95 16.36 -13.78
N ARG A 148 5.28 16.68 -12.66
CA ARG A 148 3.91 17.20 -12.68
C ARG A 148 3.81 18.46 -13.53
N HIS A 149 4.74 19.40 -13.38
CA HIS A 149 4.76 20.63 -14.18
C HIS A 149 4.91 20.38 -15.68
N LYS A 150 5.65 19.35 -16.11
CA LYS A 150 5.75 19.00 -17.53
C LYS A 150 4.38 18.62 -18.10
N VAL A 151 3.61 17.82 -17.34
CA VAL A 151 2.27 17.38 -17.73
C VAL A 151 1.24 18.50 -17.64
N THR A 152 1.30 19.37 -16.62
CA THR A 152 0.29 20.44 -16.48
C THR A 152 0.54 21.65 -17.36
N ASN A 153 1.80 21.92 -17.76
CA ASN A 153 2.12 23.01 -18.68
C ASN A 153 1.65 22.75 -20.10
N VAL A 154 1.52 21.47 -20.48
CA VAL A 154 0.97 21.04 -21.77
C VAL A 154 -0.09 20.02 -21.45
N LEU A 155 -1.36 20.45 -21.33
CA LEU A 155 -2.48 19.53 -21.08
C LEU A 155 -2.37 18.35 -22.04
N PRO A 156 -2.07 17.14 -21.54
CA PRO A 156 -1.84 16.01 -22.43
C PRO A 156 -3.17 15.66 -23.10
N ALA A 157 -3.11 15.27 -24.37
CA ALA A 157 -4.29 14.82 -25.10
C ALA A 157 -4.86 13.52 -24.51
N ILE A 158 -4.06 12.79 -23.73
CA ILE A 158 -4.37 11.48 -23.14
C ILE A 158 -3.98 11.53 -21.66
N ASP A 159 -4.79 10.91 -20.80
CA ASP A 159 -4.47 10.74 -19.38
C ASP A 159 -3.24 9.83 -19.23
N PRO A 160 -2.14 10.28 -18.61
CA PRO A 160 -0.93 9.46 -18.44
C PRO A 160 -1.17 8.18 -17.62
N LEU A 161 -2.22 8.12 -16.81
CA LEU A 161 -2.59 6.92 -16.04
C LEU A 161 -3.56 6.01 -16.79
N CYS A 162 -4.06 6.43 -17.95
CA CYS A 162 -4.94 5.67 -18.82
C CYS A 162 -4.52 5.82 -20.30
N PRO A 163 -3.30 5.38 -20.68
CA PRO A 163 -2.87 5.41 -22.06
C PRO A 163 -3.71 4.46 -22.93
N GLU A 164 -3.61 4.65 -24.25
CA GLU A 164 -4.25 3.74 -25.20
C GLU A 164 -3.66 2.33 -25.10
N ALA A 165 -4.49 1.32 -25.37
CA ALA A 165 -4.04 -0.06 -25.37
C ALA A 165 -3.01 -0.30 -26.49
N PRO A 166 -1.91 -1.00 -26.22
CA PRO A 166 -0.95 -1.36 -27.27
C PRO A 166 -1.60 -2.29 -28.30
N GLU A 167 -1.19 -2.16 -29.56
CA GLU A 167 -1.67 -3.03 -30.65
C GLU A 167 -1.37 -4.51 -30.37
N ASN A 168 -0.21 -4.78 -29.77
CA ASN A 168 0.24 -6.11 -29.37
C ASN A 168 0.59 -6.11 -27.88
N TRP A 169 -0.05 -7.00 -27.12
CA TRP A 169 0.27 -7.18 -25.71
C TRP A 169 1.57 -7.98 -25.55
N PRO A 170 2.57 -7.50 -24.80
CA PRO A 170 3.83 -8.22 -24.62
C PRO A 170 3.64 -9.53 -23.85
N ILE A 171 4.58 -10.46 -23.99
CA ILE A 171 4.71 -11.56 -23.03
C ILE A 171 5.29 -10.98 -21.74
N ILE A 172 4.78 -11.43 -20.60
CA ILE A 172 5.28 -11.02 -19.29
C ILE A 172 5.64 -12.23 -18.44
N ASP A 173 6.67 -12.05 -17.61
CA ASP A 173 7.01 -12.99 -16.57
C ASP A 173 6.36 -12.53 -15.25
N ILE A 174 5.74 -13.45 -14.49
CA ILE A 174 5.18 -13.18 -13.17
C ILE A 174 5.94 -14.03 -12.16
N SER A 175 6.60 -13.35 -11.23
CA SER A 175 7.40 -13.95 -10.17
C SER A 175 6.61 -13.98 -8.86
N VAL A 176 6.39 -15.17 -8.31
CA VAL A 176 5.66 -15.37 -7.05
C VAL A 176 6.50 -16.21 -6.10
N VAL A 177 6.80 -15.67 -4.92
CA VAL A 177 7.53 -16.37 -3.86
C VAL A 177 6.57 -16.77 -2.75
N THR A 178 6.65 -18.03 -2.31
CA THR A 178 5.78 -18.57 -1.26
C THR A 178 6.56 -19.09 -0.05
N PHE A 179 5.97 -18.99 1.13
CA PHE A 179 6.44 -19.63 2.36
C PHE A 179 5.26 -19.78 3.32
N ASN A 180 4.80 -21.02 3.52
CA ASN A 180 3.60 -21.34 4.32
C ASN A 180 2.38 -20.50 3.91
N SER A 181 2.06 -20.57 2.62
CA SER A 181 1.09 -19.72 1.94
C SER A 181 -0.19 -20.44 1.51
N GLU A 182 -0.48 -21.64 2.05
CA GLU A 182 -1.55 -22.51 1.54
C GLU A 182 -2.95 -21.89 1.53
N ARG A 183 -3.17 -20.88 2.39
CA ARG A 183 -4.46 -20.20 2.58
C ARG A 183 -4.78 -19.13 1.53
N TRP A 184 -3.80 -18.68 0.75
CA TRP A 184 -4.00 -17.60 -0.24
C TRP A 184 -3.94 -18.09 -1.69
N ILE A 185 -3.46 -19.32 -1.90
CA ILE A 185 -3.18 -19.85 -3.24
C ILE A 185 -4.44 -19.87 -4.11
N GLU A 186 -5.59 -20.29 -3.58
CA GLU A 186 -6.77 -20.47 -4.43
C GLU A 186 -7.36 -19.14 -4.88
N GLU A 187 -7.48 -18.16 -3.98
CA GLU A 187 -7.95 -16.81 -4.32
C GLU A 187 -7.00 -16.12 -5.30
N PHE A 188 -5.68 -16.24 -5.09
CA PHE A 188 -4.67 -15.71 -6.01
C PHE A 188 -4.82 -16.29 -7.41
N LEU A 189 -4.91 -17.63 -7.52
CA LEU A 189 -5.05 -18.31 -8.80
C LEU A 189 -6.37 -17.98 -9.51
N CYS A 190 -7.48 -17.91 -8.77
CA CYS A 190 -8.76 -17.47 -9.31
C CYS A 190 -8.68 -16.06 -9.88
N SER A 191 -8.01 -15.14 -9.19
CA SER A 191 -7.83 -13.77 -9.67
C SER A 191 -6.93 -13.69 -10.90
N LEU A 192 -5.87 -14.50 -10.95
CA LEU A 192 -4.96 -14.60 -12.09
C LEU A 192 -5.70 -15.11 -13.34
N LEU A 193 -6.54 -16.13 -13.20
CA LEU A 193 -7.34 -16.69 -14.30
C LEU A 193 -8.45 -15.74 -14.77
N ALA A 194 -8.87 -14.80 -13.92
CA ALA A 194 -9.87 -13.79 -14.24
C ALA A 194 -9.28 -12.53 -14.89
N LEU A 195 -7.95 -12.43 -15.00
CA LEU A 195 -7.28 -11.30 -15.66
C LEU A 195 -7.80 -11.14 -17.09
N ASP A 196 -8.18 -9.92 -17.44
CA ASP A 196 -8.42 -9.53 -18.82
C ASP A 196 -7.06 -9.24 -19.47
N TYR A 197 -6.25 -10.28 -19.69
CA TYR A 197 -4.98 -10.23 -20.41
C TYR A 197 -4.83 -11.55 -21.19
N PRO A 198 -4.15 -11.59 -22.35
CA PRO A 198 -3.91 -12.86 -23.03
C PRO A 198 -3.17 -13.84 -22.11
N LEU A 199 -3.86 -14.86 -21.59
CA LEU A 199 -3.27 -15.80 -20.63
C LEU A 199 -2.09 -16.58 -21.23
N SER A 200 -2.08 -16.77 -22.55
CA SER A 200 -0.95 -17.32 -23.31
C SER A 200 0.30 -16.44 -23.33
N HIS A 201 0.19 -15.18 -22.91
CA HIS A 201 1.30 -14.23 -22.80
C HIS A 201 1.82 -14.13 -21.37
N ILE A 202 1.40 -15.04 -20.47
CA ILE A 202 1.83 -15.05 -19.08
C ILE A 202 2.72 -16.28 -18.85
N ASN A 203 3.95 -16.03 -18.39
CA ASN A 203 4.81 -17.03 -17.80
C ASN A 203 4.81 -16.85 -16.28
N LEU A 204 4.43 -17.88 -15.54
CA LEU A 204 4.31 -17.84 -14.09
C LEU A 204 5.42 -18.67 -13.45
N PHE A 205 6.22 -18.03 -12.59
CA PHE A 205 7.33 -18.62 -11.88
C PHE A 205 7.04 -18.64 -10.38
N PHE A 206 6.75 -19.83 -9.86
CA PHE A 206 6.58 -20.03 -8.42
C PHE A 206 7.89 -20.48 -7.78
N VAL A 207 8.34 -19.78 -6.74
CA VAL A 207 9.50 -20.15 -5.94
C VAL A 207 9.07 -20.39 -4.50
N ASP A 208 9.04 -21.65 -4.08
CA ASP A 208 8.70 -22.02 -2.72
C ASP A 208 9.94 -22.03 -1.83
N ASN A 209 9.94 -21.18 -0.80
CA ASN A 209 11.02 -21.05 0.18
C ASN A 209 10.97 -22.13 1.27
N GLY A 210 10.59 -23.36 0.91
CA GLY A 210 10.63 -24.52 1.80
C GLY A 210 9.46 -24.52 2.77
N SER A 211 8.25 -24.38 2.23
CA SER A 211 7.01 -24.46 3.01
C SER A 211 6.86 -25.84 3.67
N THR A 212 6.29 -25.85 4.86
CA THR A 212 6.01 -27.06 5.65
C THR A 212 4.51 -27.42 5.67
N ASP A 213 3.68 -26.57 5.10
CA ASP A 213 2.24 -26.77 4.94
C ASP A 213 1.91 -27.33 3.54
N SER A 214 0.65 -27.25 3.11
CA SER A 214 0.22 -27.78 1.80
C SER A 214 0.53 -26.85 0.62
N THR A 215 1.31 -25.77 0.81
CA THR A 215 1.60 -24.76 -0.23
C THR A 215 2.11 -25.41 -1.51
N TRP A 216 3.20 -26.19 -1.41
CA TRP A 216 3.83 -26.83 -2.56
C TRP A 216 2.88 -27.78 -3.30
N LYS A 217 2.11 -28.56 -2.55
CA LYS A 217 1.11 -29.47 -3.11
C LYS A 217 0.04 -28.71 -3.89
N LYS A 218 -0.51 -27.63 -3.33
CA LYS A 218 -1.54 -26.81 -3.99
C LYS A 218 -1.02 -26.14 -5.26
N LEU A 219 0.21 -25.60 -5.23
CA LEU A 219 0.84 -24.99 -6.41
C LEU A 219 1.04 -26.00 -7.54
N THR A 220 1.53 -27.19 -7.22
CA THR A 220 1.77 -28.23 -8.22
C THR A 220 0.46 -28.80 -8.79
N GLU A 221 -0.57 -28.98 -7.97
CA GLU A 221 -1.92 -29.37 -8.43
C GLU A 221 -2.55 -28.31 -9.36
N ALA A 222 -2.36 -27.02 -9.04
CA ALA A 222 -2.84 -25.92 -9.85
C ALA A 222 -2.18 -25.82 -11.24
N SER A 223 -0.99 -26.38 -11.42
CA SER A 223 -0.23 -26.28 -12.68
C SER A 223 -1.00 -26.80 -13.89
N THR A 224 -1.73 -27.91 -13.73
CA THR A 224 -2.55 -28.50 -14.80
C THR A 224 -3.67 -27.56 -15.20
N ARG A 225 -4.35 -26.95 -14.22
CA ARG A 225 -5.42 -25.97 -14.45
C ARG A 225 -4.90 -24.74 -15.19
N LEU A 226 -3.76 -24.19 -14.76
CA LEU A 226 -3.15 -23.01 -15.37
C LEU A 226 -2.71 -23.27 -16.81
N ARG A 227 -2.01 -24.38 -17.05
CA ARG A 227 -1.55 -24.77 -18.40
C ARG A 227 -2.70 -25.04 -19.35
N ALA A 228 -3.80 -25.61 -18.86
CA ALA A 228 -5.02 -25.80 -19.66
C ALA A 228 -5.65 -24.46 -20.13
N GLN A 229 -5.38 -23.35 -19.43
CA GLN A 229 -5.81 -22.00 -19.82
C GLN A 229 -4.76 -21.27 -20.69
N GLY A 230 -3.65 -21.92 -21.03
CA GLY A 230 -2.59 -21.38 -21.87
C GLY A 230 -1.43 -20.71 -21.11
N ILE A 231 -1.48 -20.66 -19.78
CA ILE A 231 -0.41 -20.05 -18.96
C ILE A 231 0.80 -20.99 -18.91
N SER A 232 1.99 -20.48 -19.21
CA SER A 232 3.24 -21.20 -18.98
C SER A 232 3.57 -21.18 -17.49
N VAL A 233 3.94 -22.33 -16.90
CA VAL A 233 4.18 -22.42 -15.45
C VAL A 233 5.45 -23.20 -15.14
N SER A 234 6.32 -22.58 -14.36
CA SER A 234 7.58 -23.12 -13.85
C SER A 234 7.63 -23.03 -12.32
N PHE A 235 8.36 -23.97 -11.70
CA PHE A 235 8.45 -24.08 -10.25
C PHE A 235 9.90 -24.28 -9.80
N ASP A 236 10.25 -23.71 -8.66
CA ASP A 236 11.47 -24.02 -7.90
C ASP A 236 11.08 -24.22 -6.42
N GLN A 237 11.67 -25.23 -5.77
CA GLN A 237 11.54 -25.43 -4.33
C GLN A 237 12.92 -25.43 -3.69
N ARG A 238 13.08 -24.64 -2.64
CA ARG A 238 14.39 -24.37 -2.05
C ARG A 238 14.32 -24.06 -0.56
N SER A 239 15.48 -24.04 0.09
CA SER A 239 15.56 -23.55 1.47
C SER A 239 15.27 -22.05 1.54
N ASN A 240 14.65 -21.61 2.64
CA ASN A 240 14.30 -20.21 2.85
C ASN A 240 15.56 -19.33 2.92
N ARG A 241 15.80 -18.54 1.87
CA ARG A 241 16.89 -17.54 1.81
C ARG A 241 16.35 -16.10 1.81
N GLY A 242 15.08 -15.93 2.17
CA GLY A 242 14.37 -14.66 2.17
C GLY A 242 13.67 -14.33 0.85
N PHE A 243 12.75 -13.37 0.92
CA PHE A 243 11.86 -12.94 -0.16
C PHE A 243 12.60 -12.56 -1.45
N GLY A 244 13.55 -11.63 -1.37
CA GLY A 244 14.31 -11.17 -2.54
C GLY A 244 15.16 -12.26 -3.19
N ALA A 245 15.70 -13.21 -2.41
CA ALA A 245 16.47 -14.32 -2.98
C ALA A 245 15.59 -15.30 -3.78
N GLY A 246 14.31 -15.43 -3.40
CA GLY A 246 13.31 -16.17 -4.18
C GLY A 246 13.02 -15.49 -5.50
N HIS A 247 12.71 -14.18 -5.48
CA HIS A 247 12.42 -13.42 -6.70
C HIS A 247 13.63 -13.37 -7.64
N ASN A 248 14.86 -13.24 -7.13
CA ASN A 248 16.06 -13.30 -7.97
C ASN A 248 16.16 -14.61 -8.79
N VAL A 249 15.68 -15.74 -8.25
CA VAL A 249 15.66 -17.00 -9.00
C VAL A 249 14.58 -17.00 -10.05
N ALA A 250 13.36 -16.61 -9.71
CA ALA A 250 12.27 -16.52 -10.67
C ALA A 250 12.59 -15.56 -11.83
N VAL A 251 13.14 -14.38 -11.54
CA VAL A 251 13.57 -13.40 -12.56
C VAL A 251 14.65 -14.00 -13.46
N ALA A 252 15.60 -14.76 -12.90
CA ALA A 252 16.65 -15.42 -13.69
C ALA A 252 16.15 -16.60 -14.55
N MET A 253 14.97 -17.16 -14.25
CA MET A 253 14.31 -18.16 -15.08
C MET A 253 13.53 -17.53 -16.25
N GLY A 254 13.17 -16.25 -16.10
CA GLY A 254 12.44 -15.46 -17.08
C GLY A 254 13.33 -14.86 -18.16
N THR A 255 12.70 -14.50 -19.28
CA THR A 255 13.34 -13.80 -20.40
C THR A 255 12.44 -12.75 -21.04
N ALA A 256 11.23 -12.55 -20.51
CA ALA A 256 10.33 -11.52 -20.98
C ALA A 256 10.92 -10.12 -20.71
N GLU A 257 10.50 -9.16 -21.52
CA GLU A 257 10.90 -7.75 -21.36
C GLU A 257 10.36 -7.14 -20.06
N TYR A 258 9.17 -7.59 -19.63
CA TYR A 258 8.53 -7.14 -18.40
C TYR A 258 8.40 -8.29 -17.40
N CYS A 259 8.72 -8.03 -16.13
CA CYS A 259 8.64 -9.02 -15.06
C CYS A 259 7.88 -8.47 -13.85
N LEU A 260 6.67 -8.96 -13.63
CA LEU A 260 5.85 -8.62 -12.47
C LEU A 260 6.29 -9.42 -11.25
N VAL A 261 6.84 -8.75 -10.25
CA VAL A 261 7.02 -9.28 -8.90
C VAL A 261 5.69 -9.17 -8.16
N SER A 262 5.14 -10.29 -7.69
CA SER A 262 3.87 -10.33 -6.97
C SER A 262 3.95 -11.18 -5.71
N ASN A 263 3.36 -10.68 -4.63
CA ASN A 263 3.02 -11.53 -3.49
C ASN A 263 1.87 -12.47 -3.85
N VAL A 264 1.73 -13.54 -3.06
CA VAL A 264 0.65 -14.54 -3.20
C VAL A 264 -0.60 -14.20 -2.37
N ASP A 265 -0.50 -13.27 -1.43
CA ASP A 265 -1.58 -12.87 -0.52
C ASP A 265 -2.46 -11.72 -1.06
N LEU A 266 -2.32 -11.40 -2.35
CA LEU A 266 -3.14 -10.41 -3.05
C LEU A 266 -4.12 -11.06 -4.02
N ILE A 267 -5.07 -10.25 -4.48
CA ILE A 267 -6.05 -10.59 -5.51
C ILE A 267 -5.93 -9.53 -6.60
N PHE A 268 -5.74 -9.94 -7.84
CA PHE A 268 -5.73 -9.02 -8.97
C PHE A 268 -7.13 -8.49 -9.28
N GLU A 269 -7.24 -7.20 -9.56
CA GLU A 269 -8.38 -6.68 -10.30
C GLU A 269 -8.29 -7.14 -11.76
N ARG A 270 -9.46 -7.41 -12.39
CA ARG A 270 -9.55 -7.94 -13.76
C ARG A 270 -8.71 -7.16 -14.78
N GLU A 271 -8.67 -5.84 -14.69
CA GLU A 271 -7.96 -4.98 -15.64
C GLU A 271 -6.53 -4.62 -15.19
N ALA A 272 -6.09 -5.07 -14.02
CA ALA A 272 -4.85 -4.61 -13.39
C ALA A 272 -3.64 -4.76 -14.31
N LEU A 273 -3.52 -5.92 -14.96
CA LEU A 273 -2.37 -6.24 -15.80
C LEU A 273 -2.37 -5.44 -17.11
N LYS A 274 -3.52 -5.30 -17.78
CA LYS A 274 -3.60 -4.44 -18.98
C LYS A 274 -3.24 -3.00 -18.68
N ARG A 275 -3.72 -2.47 -17.54
CA ARG A 275 -3.45 -1.08 -17.15
C ARG A 275 -1.97 -0.83 -16.91
N VAL A 276 -1.34 -1.65 -16.08
CA VAL A 276 0.09 -1.46 -15.76
C VAL A 276 0.99 -1.69 -16.98
N VAL A 277 0.68 -2.69 -17.83
CA VAL A 277 1.45 -2.96 -19.05
C VAL A 277 1.26 -1.86 -20.09
N ALA A 278 0.05 -1.33 -20.27
CA ALA A 278 -0.19 -0.22 -21.20
C ALA A 278 0.60 1.03 -20.78
N ILE A 279 0.63 1.35 -19.48
CA ILE A 279 1.46 2.42 -18.92
C ILE A 279 2.94 2.16 -19.22
N ALA A 280 3.43 0.97 -18.88
CA ALA A 280 4.83 0.62 -19.07
C ALA A 280 5.31 0.65 -20.53
N VAL A 281 4.43 0.29 -21.48
CA VAL A 281 4.73 0.37 -22.92
C VAL A 281 4.69 1.81 -23.43
N SER A 282 3.84 2.66 -22.87
CA SER A 282 3.72 4.08 -23.27
C SER A 282 4.75 5.01 -22.62
N ASP A 283 5.37 4.55 -21.52
CA ASP A 283 6.26 5.36 -20.70
C ASP A 283 7.65 5.56 -21.31
N GLU A 284 8.36 6.55 -20.78
CA GLU A 284 9.74 6.85 -21.18
C GLU A 284 10.69 5.69 -20.81
N GLN A 285 11.68 5.40 -21.67
CA GLN A 285 12.69 4.35 -21.44
C GLN A 285 13.50 4.50 -20.13
N ARG A 286 13.48 5.67 -19.48
CA ARG A 286 14.14 5.88 -18.18
C ARG A 286 13.36 5.27 -17.00
N VAL A 287 12.07 4.98 -17.17
CA VAL A 287 11.23 4.39 -16.15
C VAL A 287 11.52 2.89 -16.08
N ALA A 288 11.72 2.37 -14.88
CA ALA A 288 12.20 1.00 -14.67
C ALA A 288 11.28 0.14 -13.81
N ALA A 289 10.23 0.72 -13.22
CA ALA A 289 9.32 -0.02 -12.34
C ALA A 289 7.96 0.66 -12.23
N TRP A 290 6.89 -0.12 -12.24
CA TRP A 290 5.50 0.33 -12.09
C TRP A 290 4.81 -0.42 -10.97
N GLU A 291 4.54 0.27 -9.87
CA GLU A 291 3.89 -0.36 -8.71
C GLU A 291 2.37 -0.24 -8.82
N LEU A 292 1.68 -1.36 -8.66
CA LEU A 292 0.23 -1.37 -8.65
C LEU A 292 -0.29 -0.76 -7.34
N ARG A 293 -1.41 -0.06 -7.45
CA ARG A 293 -2.12 0.48 -6.28
C ARG A 293 -2.71 -0.65 -5.44
N GLN A 294 -2.50 -0.59 -4.13
CA GLN A 294 -3.05 -1.55 -3.16
C GLN A 294 -4.40 -1.04 -2.62
N LYS A 295 -5.36 -1.94 -2.47
CA LYS A 295 -6.69 -1.67 -1.90
C LYS A 295 -7.08 -2.82 -0.95
N PRO A 296 -7.86 -2.56 0.12
CA PRO A 296 -8.35 -1.26 0.56
C PRO A 296 -7.30 -0.42 1.29
N TYR A 297 -6.25 -1.06 1.81
CA TYR A 297 -5.18 -0.40 2.54
C TYR A 297 -4.01 -0.14 1.60
N GLU A 298 -3.72 1.14 1.40
CA GLU A 298 -2.60 1.58 0.59
C GLU A 298 -1.38 1.82 1.49
N HIS A 299 -0.20 1.41 1.05
CA HIS A 299 1.02 1.74 1.78
C HIS A 299 1.14 3.27 1.92
N PRO A 300 1.54 3.83 3.08
CA PRO A 300 1.80 5.26 3.24
C PRO A 300 3.02 5.68 2.38
N LYS A 301 2.77 5.89 1.09
CA LYS A 301 3.73 6.35 0.10
C LYS A 301 3.17 7.60 -0.57
N PHE A 302 4.02 8.60 -0.78
CA PHE A 302 3.62 9.76 -1.53
C PHE A 302 3.78 9.44 -3.02
N TYR A 303 2.71 9.64 -3.77
CA TYR A 303 2.73 9.66 -5.22
C TYR A 303 1.94 10.85 -5.72
N ASP A 304 2.33 11.38 -6.87
CA ASP A 304 1.57 12.44 -7.50
C ASP A 304 0.28 11.87 -8.13
N PRO A 305 -0.90 12.39 -7.81
CA PRO A 305 -2.16 11.82 -8.30
C PRO A 305 -2.44 12.11 -9.78
N VAL A 306 -1.66 12.97 -10.43
CA VAL A 306 -1.80 13.29 -11.86
C VAL A 306 -0.84 12.45 -12.70
N THR A 307 0.40 12.27 -12.24
CA THR A 307 1.42 11.54 -12.99
C THR A 307 1.64 10.10 -12.50
N GLY A 308 1.18 9.75 -11.30
CA GLY A 308 1.42 8.45 -10.66
C GLY A 308 2.84 8.25 -10.13
N ILE A 309 3.72 9.24 -10.27
CA ILE A 309 5.15 9.11 -9.92
C ILE A 309 5.32 9.04 -8.40
N THR A 310 6.10 8.04 -7.96
CA THR A 310 6.53 7.84 -6.57
C THR A 310 8.05 7.78 -6.49
N ASN A 311 8.62 8.08 -5.32
CA ASN A 311 10.06 8.03 -5.08
C ASN A 311 10.58 6.65 -4.65
N TRP A 312 9.69 5.73 -4.27
CA TRP A 312 10.04 4.36 -3.89
C TRP A 312 8.83 3.43 -4.09
N ASN A 313 9.08 2.12 -4.17
CA ASN A 313 8.05 1.09 -4.28
C ASN A 313 8.25 -0.02 -3.23
N SER A 314 7.15 -0.64 -2.78
CA SER A 314 7.15 -1.66 -1.71
C SER A 314 7.48 -3.07 -2.18
N HIS A 315 7.53 -3.29 -3.50
CA HIS A 315 7.66 -4.60 -4.15
C HIS A 315 6.55 -5.62 -3.78
N ALA A 316 5.39 -5.19 -3.28
CA ALA A 316 4.27 -6.11 -3.06
C ALA A 316 3.63 -6.58 -4.38
N CYS A 317 3.54 -5.67 -5.36
CA CYS A 317 3.12 -5.94 -6.73
C CYS A 317 3.71 -4.86 -7.65
N VAL A 318 4.82 -5.17 -8.34
CA VAL A 318 5.57 -4.21 -9.16
C VAL A 318 6.01 -4.87 -10.46
N LEU A 319 5.74 -4.19 -11.58
CA LEU A 319 6.18 -4.58 -12.93
C LEU A 319 7.56 -4.00 -13.22
#